data_AF-A0AA90KHM8-F1
#
_entry.id   AF-A0AA90KHM8-F1
#
_cell.length_a   1.000
_cell.length_b   1.000
_cell.length_c   1.000
_cell.angle_alpha   90.00
_cell.angle_beta   90.00
_cell.angle_gamma   90.00
#
_symmetry.space_group_name_H-M   'P 1'
#
loop_
_entity.id
_entity.type
_entity.pdbx_description
1 polymer ?
#
loop_
_entity_poly.entity_id
_entity_poly.type
_entity_poly.pdbx_seq_one_letter_code
_entity_poly.pdbx_strand_id
1 'polypeptide(L)'
;MTSRDRRGQRVAVVAAGVVAALAVALGVLCLGIAPAYAKSDIYFAAGPHNARLGRPVHLSGSAVDDNATFNKFCIQRRYGHGGWNTVRCAHGSYNGGGGLNVWLRPERRGLVLFRGVLLEGRSAADKHPRIHLVSRVFALAVL
;
A
#
# COMPACT_ATOMS: atom_id res chain seq x y z
N MET A 1 13.05 -1.81 -67.21
CA MET A 1 13.61 -0.45 -67.12
C MET A 1 12.94 0.26 -65.96
N THR A 2 13.78 0.77 -65.03
CA THR A 2 13.56 1.90 -64.08
C THR A 2 12.30 1.87 -63.20
N SER A 3 12.38 1.52 -61.91
CA SER A 3 13.05 2.19 -60.78
C SER A 3 12.06 2.98 -59.93
N ARG A 4 12.08 2.65 -58.62
CA ARG A 4 11.67 3.43 -57.43
C ARG A 4 11.77 4.96 -57.68
N ASP A 5 10.97 5.81 -57.06
CA ASP A 5 10.94 5.89 -55.59
C ASP A 5 9.85 6.81 -55.05
N ARG A 6 9.55 6.54 -53.78
CA ARG A 6 8.55 7.13 -52.90
C ARG A 6 8.90 8.58 -52.54
N ARG A 7 7.94 9.47 -52.76
CA ARG A 7 7.76 10.70 -51.97
C ARG A 7 7.41 10.30 -50.54
N GLY A 8 7.85 10.93 -49.47
CA GLY A 8 8.80 12.01 -49.32
C GLY A 8 9.07 12.16 -47.83
N GLN A 9 10.34 12.31 -47.46
CA GLN A 9 10.78 12.82 -46.18
C GLN A 9 12.07 13.57 -46.45
N ARG A 10 11.99 14.90 -46.48
CA ARG A 10 13.17 15.77 -46.39
C ARG A 10 12.79 16.95 -45.50
N VAL A 11 12.97 16.74 -44.21
CA VAL A 11 13.12 17.83 -43.24
C VAL A 11 14.46 18.47 -43.55
N ALA A 12 14.42 19.76 -43.91
CA ALA A 12 15.57 20.52 -44.34
C ALA A 12 16.56 20.71 -43.18
N VAL A 13 17.79 20.24 -43.38
CA VAL A 13 18.96 20.63 -42.61
C VAL A 13 19.53 21.87 -43.27
N VAL A 14 19.54 23.01 -42.56
CA VAL A 14 20.32 24.19 -42.96
C VAL A 14 21.35 24.43 -41.88
N ALA A 15 22.62 24.41 -42.28
CA ALA A 15 23.78 24.57 -41.43
C ALA A 15 24.47 25.93 -41.62
N ALA A 16 24.84 26.53 -40.48
CA ALA A 16 26.04 27.35 -40.19
C ALA A 16 26.23 28.76 -40.78
N GLY A 17 26.47 29.73 -39.88
CA GLY A 17 26.99 31.07 -40.17
C GLY A 17 27.25 31.97 -38.94
N VAL A 18 28.38 31.72 -38.24
CA VAL A 18 29.27 32.64 -37.48
C VAL A 18 28.74 33.52 -36.31
N VAL A 19 29.00 33.01 -35.09
CA VAL A 19 29.53 33.65 -33.85
C VAL A 19 29.39 35.17 -33.65
N ALA A 20 28.54 35.59 -32.71
CA ALA A 20 28.87 36.61 -31.69
C ALA A 20 27.80 36.70 -30.58
N ALA A 21 28.26 36.50 -29.35
CA ALA A 21 27.71 36.97 -28.08
C ALA A 21 26.43 36.31 -27.51
N LEU A 22 26.52 36.08 -26.19
CA LEU A 22 25.43 35.87 -25.21
C LEU A 22 24.98 34.41 -24.98
N ALA A 23 25.76 33.76 -24.12
CA ALA A 23 25.29 33.28 -22.81
C ALA A 23 24.00 32.43 -22.75
N VAL A 24 24.19 31.22 -22.18
CA VAL A 24 23.18 30.39 -21.51
C VAL A 24 22.12 29.74 -22.40
N ALA A 25 22.35 28.48 -22.79
CA ALA A 25 21.31 27.46 -22.81
C ALA A 25 21.93 26.06 -23.07
N LEU A 26 22.75 25.56 -22.15
CA LEU A 26 22.91 24.11 -21.99
C LEU A 26 21.68 23.59 -21.24
N GLY A 27 20.52 23.64 -21.92
CA GLY A 27 19.30 23.01 -21.45
C GLY A 27 19.42 21.51 -21.64
N VAL A 28 20.15 20.83 -20.75
CA VAL A 28 20.00 19.39 -20.58
C VAL A 28 18.56 19.20 -20.09
N LEU A 29 17.65 18.88 -21.01
CA LEU A 29 16.32 18.41 -20.68
C LEU A 29 16.51 17.03 -20.03
N CYS A 30 16.84 17.02 -18.73
CA CYS A 30 16.64 15.86 -17.90
C CYS A 30 15.13 15.65 -17.82
N LEU A 31 14.60 14.87 -18.78
CA LEU A 31 13.30 14.23 -18.63
C LEU A 31 13.42 13.29 -17.43
N GLY A 32 13.20 13.86 -16.25
CA GLY A 32 13.13 13.12 -15.00
C GLY A 32 11.96 12.15 -15.11
N ILE A 33 12.26 10.91 -15.46
CA ILE A 33 11.41 9.77 -15.16
C ILE A 33 11.37 9.68 -13.63
N ALA A 34 10.48 10.45 -13.01
CA ALA A 34 10.17 10.29 -11.61
C ALA A 34 9.56 8.89 -11.46
N PRO A 35 10.12 8.01 -10.62
CA PRO A 35 9.45 6.77 -10.31
C PRO A 35 8.08 7.11 -9.70
N ALA A 36 7.01 6.52 -10.24
CA ALA A 36 5.72 6.55 -9.57
C ALA A 36 5.89 5.78 -8.25
N TYR A 37 5.96 6.50 -7.13
CA TYR A 37 5.95 5.87 -5.82
C TYR A 37 4.56 5.30 -5.59
N ALA A 38 4.47 3.99 -5.56
CA ALA A 38 3.31 3.28 -5.06
C ALA A 38 2.95 3.82 -3.68
N LYS A 39 1.75 4.35 -3.52
CA LYS A 39 1.25 4.84 -2.24
C LYS A 39 0.43 3.75 -1.58
N SER A 40 0.91 3.32 -0.42
CA SER A 40 0.20 2.42 0.46
C SER A 40 -0.20 3.14 1.75
N ASP A 41 -1.44 3.01 2.17
CA ASP A 41 -1.98 3.65 3.38
C ASP A 41 -2.68 2.59 4.25
N ILE A 42 -2.52 2.69 5.57
CA ILE A 42 -3.17 1.80 6.55
C ILE A 42 -3.75 2.60 7.72
N TYR A 43 -5.00 2.29 8.05
CA TYR A 43 -5.73 2.83 9.19
C TYR A 43 -6.19 1.70 10.09
N PHE A 44 -6.01 1.87 11.40
CA PHE A 44 -6.52 0.95 12.41
C PHE A 44 -6.89 1.71 13.67
N ALA A 45 -8.08 1.44 14.18
CA ALA A 45 -8.57 1.95 15.44
C ALA A 45 -9.23 0.83 16.24
N ALA A 46 -9.13 0.96 17.55
CA ALA A 46 -9.77 0.07 18.49
C ALA A 46 -10.22 0.88 19.70
N GLY A 47 -11.25 0.42 20.38
CA GLY A 47 -11.72 1.09 21.58
C GLY A 47 -12.77 0.28 22.32
N PRO A 48 -12.89 0.46 23.65
CA PRO A 48 -12.06 1.31 24.52
C PRO A 48 -10.66 0.74 24.82
N HIS A 49 -9.79 1.49 25.52
CA HIS A 49 -8.48 1.02 26.00
C HIS A 49 -8.55 0.07 27.21
N ASN A 50 -9.68 0.10 27.93
CA ASN A 50 -9.96 -0.79 29.05
C ASN A 50 -11.34 -1.40 28.85
N ALA A 51 -11.48 -2.71 28.99
CA ALA A 51 -12.76 -3.40 28.89
C ALA A 51 -12.92 -4.44 30.00
N ARG A 52 -14.16 -4.67 30.44
CA ARG A 52 -14.44 -5.81 31.31
C ARG A 52 -14.46 -7.08 30.48
N LEU A 53 -14.04 -8.20 31.08
CA LEU A 53 -14.15 -9.52 30.46
C LEU A 53 -15.56 -9.76 29.87
N GLY A 54 -15.62 -10.30 28.65
CA GLY A 54 -16.87 -10.57 27.94
C GLY A 54 -17.62 -9.35 27.39
N ARG A 55 -17.19 -8.11 27.68
CA ARG A 55 -17.78 -6.91 27.07
C ARG A 55 -17.23 -6.69 25.67
N PRO A 56 -18.08 -6.24 24.72
CA PRO A 56 -17.65 -6.05 23.35
C PRO A 56 -16.70 -4.85 23.25
N VAL A 57 -15.66 -5.00 22.44
CA VAL A 57 -14.68 -3.99 22.05
C VAL A 57 -14.79 -3.80 20.55
N HIS A 58 -14.82 -2.54 20.12
CA HIS A 58 -14.93 -2.18 18.72
C HIS A 58 -13.54 -2.14 18.09
N LEU A 59 -13.40 -2.80 16.94
CA LEU A 59 -12.18 -2.78 16.13
C LEU A 59 -12.55 -2.39 14.70
N SER A 60 -11.89 -1.38 14.15
CA SER A 60 -12.10 -0.94 12.78
C SER A 60 -10.77 -0.64 12.11
N GLY A 61 -10.75 -0.76 10.79
CA GLY A 61 -9.56 -0.42 10.03
C GLY A 61 -9.71 -0.74 8.55
N SER A 62 -8.77 -0.23 7.78
CA SER A 62 -8.68 -0.44 6.34
C SER A 62 -7.25 -0.27 5.88
N ALA A 63 -6.95 -0.81 4.72
CA ALA A 63 -5.70 -0.54 4.03
C ALA A 63 -5.90 -0.51 2.53
N VAL A 64 -5.11 0.31 1.85
CA VAL A 64 -5.12 0.46 0.40
C VAL A 64 -3.68 0.50 -0.10
N ASP A 65 -3.49 0.05 -1.34
CA ASP A 65 -2.20 0.01 -2.00
C ASP A 65 -2.43 0.03 -3.51
N ASP A 66 -1.90 1.06 -4.18
CA ASP A 66 -2.19 1.40 -5.57
C ASP A 66 -1.32 0.65 -6.60
N ASN A 67 -0.28 -0.06 -6.14
CA ASN A 67 0.66 -0.81 -6.98
C ASN A 67 0.66 -2.32 -6.70
N ALA A 68 -0.32 -2.80 -5.95
CA ALA A 68 -0.23 -4.14 -5.36
C ALA A 68 -0.91 -5.23 -6.15
N THR A 69 -0.42 -6.45 -5.91
CA THR A 69 -1.12 -7.69 -6.25
C THR A 69 -2.39 -7.86 -5.39
N PHE A 70 -2.85 -9.09 -5.16
CA PHE A 70 -4.06 -9.30 -4.36
C PHE A 70 -3.76 -8.97 -2.89
N ASN A 71 -4.45 -7.97 -2.35
CA ASN A 71 -4.23 -7.47 -1.01
C ASN A 71 -5.43 -7.72 -0.10
N LYS A 72 -5.18 -7.91 1.20
CA LYS A 72 -6.24 -7.94 2.22
C LYS A 72 -5.77 -7.35 3.55
N PHE A 73 -6.60 -6.47 4.09
CA PHE A 73 -6.46 -5.96 5.44
C PHE A 73 -6.95 -7.00 6.45
N CYS A 74 -6.14 -7.28 7.46
CA CYS A 74 -6.49 -8.17 8.55
C CYS A 74 -6.23 -7.49 9.90
N ILE A 75 -7.07 -7.82 10.88
CA ILE A 75 -6.83 -7.46 12.28
C ILE A 75 -6.17 -8.66 12.94
N GLN A 76 -5.05 -8.43 13.63
CA GLN A 76 -4.36 -9.44 14.42
C GLN A 76 -4.44 -9.10 15.92
N ARG A 77 -4.42 -10.14 16.75
CA ARG A 77 -4.34 -10.04 18.21
C ARG A 77 -3.15 -10.80 18.76
N ARG A 78 -2.64 -10.35 19.90
CA ARG A 78 -1.62 -11.03 20.70
C ARG A 78 -1.97 -10.90 22.18
N TYR A 79 -1.88 -12.01 22.92
CA TYR A 79 -2.02 -12.03 24.37
C TYR A 79 -0.64 -12.11 25.01
N GLY A 80 -0.32 -11.21 25.94
CA GLY A 80 0.98 -11.18 26.62
C GLY A 80 2.17 -11.28 25.65
N HIS A 81 3.06 -12.23 25.89
CA HIS A 81 4.25 -12.52 25.07
C HIS A 81 4.03 -13.56 23.95
N GLY A 82 2.79 -13.96 23.68
CA GLY A 82 2.48 -14.97 22.66
C GLY A 82 2.68 -14.48 21.22
N GLY A 83 2.40 -15.36 20.25
CA GLY A 83 2.39 -15.02 18.84
C GLY A 83 1.21 -14.12 18.42
N TRP A 84 1.36 -13.44 17.29
CA TRP A 84 0.25 -12.74 16.63
C TRP A 84 -0.66 -13.74 15.93
N ASN A 85 -1.97 -13.62 16.15
CA ASN A 85 -2.98 -14.45 15.54
C ASN A 85 -4.00 -13.57 14.80
N THR A 86 -4.41 -13.99 13.61
CA THR A 86 -5.44 -13.29 12.85
C THR A 86 -6.80 -13.43 13.53
N VAL A 87 -7.46 -12.30 13.77
CA VAL A 87 -8.85 -12.24 14.26
C VAL A 87 -9.81 -12.33 13.09
N ARG A 88 -9.64 -11.46 12.09
CA ARG A 88 -10.46 -11.42 10.88
C ARG A 88 -9.70 -10.73 9.76
N CYS A 89 -10.02 -11.10 8.53
CA CYS A 89 -9.57 -10.42 7.32
C CYS A 89 -10.76 -9.88 6.54
N ALA A 90 -10.56 -8.76 5.84
CA ALA A 90 -11.45 -8.32 4.79
C ALA A 90 -11.42 -9.31 3.61
N HIS A 91 -12.40 -9.20 2.72
CA HIS A 91 -12.46 -10.03 1.51
C HIS A 91 -11.23 -9.87 0.61
N GLY A 92 -10.60 -8.68 0.63
CA GLY A 92 -9.43 -8.36 -0.19
C GLY A 92 -9.79 -8.15 -1.67
N SER A 93 -8.90 -7.49 -2.39
CA SER A 93 -9.03 -7.22 -3.83
C SER A 93 -7.67 -6.96 -4.47
N TYR A 94 -7.62 -6.97 -5.80
CA TYR A 94 -6.49 -6.37 -6.51
C TYR A 94 -6.51 -4.85 -6.28
N ASN A 95 -5.34 -4.24 -6.13
CA ASN A 95 -5.17 -2.80 -5.89
C ASN A 95 -5.94 -2.27 -4.66
N GLY A 96 -6.17 -3.11 -3.64
CA GLY A 96 -6.88 -2.70 -2.44
C GLY A 96 -6.87 -3.74 -1.33
N GLY A 97 -6.77 -3.30 -0.07
CA GLY A 97 -6.82 -4.19 1.10
C GLY A 97 -8.23 -4.35 1.69
N GLY A 98 -9.17 -3.47 1.33
CA GLY A 98 -10.51 -3.44 1.91
C GLY A 98 -10.52 -2.94 3.36
N GLY A 99 -11.68 -3.09 4.02
CA GLY A 99 -11.90 -2.60 5.38
C GLY A 99 -12.66 -3.59 6.24
N LEU A 100 -12.50 -3.43 7.56
CA LEU A 100 -13.17 -4.21 8.59
C LEU A 100 -13.80 -3.28 9.63
N ASN A 101 -14.95 -3.71 10.11
CA ASN A 101 -15.64 -3.14 11.24
C ASN A 101 -16.23 -4.32 12.04
N VAL A 102 -15.66 -4.61 13.21
CA VAL A 102 -16.00 -5.80 13.99
C VAL A 102 -16.07 -5.50 15.48
N TRP A 103 -16.87 -6.31 16.17
CA TRP A 103 -16.95 -6.33 17.63
C TRP A 103 -16.38 -7.64 18.15
N LEU A 104 -15.45 -7.55 19.11
CA LEU A 104 -14.83 -8.70 19.74
C LEU A 104 -15.09 -8.69 21.24
N ARG A 105 -15.38 -9.85 21.83
CA ARG A 105 -15.49 -10.01 23.28
C ARG A 105 -14.22 -10.67 23.80
N PRO A 106 -13.45 -10.02 24.68
CA PRO A 106 -12.27 -10.65 25.27
C PRO A 106 -12.67 -11.86 26.13
N GLU A 107 -12.00 -12.99 25.91
CA GLU A 107 -12.26 -14.26 26.60
C GLU A 107 -11.34 -14.48 27.80
N ARG A 108 -10.27 -13.69 27.93
CA ARG A 108 -9.28 -13.78 29.02
C ARG A 108 -8.91 -12.40 29.52
N ARG A 109 -8.65 -12.30 30.84
CA ARG A 109 -8.16 -11.10 31.52
C ARG A 109 -6.70 -10.81 31.15
N GLY A 110 -6.27 -9.57 31.39
CA GLY A 110 -4.90 -9.10 31.15
C GLY A 110 -4.76 -8.25 29.88
N LEU A 111 -3.52 -8.07 29.44
CA LEU A 111 -3.19 -7.21 28.31
C LEU A 111 -3.36 -7.94 26.98
N VAL A 112 -4.19 -7.35 26.10
CA VAL A 112 -4.38 -7.79 24.72
C VAL A 112 -3.88 -6.70 23.79
N LEU A 113 -3.04 -7.08 22.83
CA LEU A 113 -2.50 -6.17 21.83
C LEU A 113 -3.19 -6.45 20.50
N PHE A 114 -3.62 -5.40 19.81
CA PHE A 114 -4.20 -5.46 18.47
C PHE A 114 -3.38 -4.66 17.48
N ARG A 115 -3.41 -5.08 16.22
CA ARG A 115 -2.86 -4.31 15.09
C ARG A 115 -3.62 -4.63 13.81
N GLY A 116 -3.69 -3.68 12.91
CA GLY A 116 -3.98 -3.92 11.51
C GLY A 116 -2.74 -4.38 10.75
N VAL A 117 -2.90 -5.29 9.81
CA VAL A 117 -1.87 -5.71 8.86
C VAL A 117 -2.45 -5.72 7.45
N LEU A 118 -1.72 -5.17 6.50
CA LEU A 118 -1.97 -5.36 5.08
C LEU A 118 -1.16 -6.57 4.64
N LEU A 119 -1.86 -7.60 4.18
CA LEU A 119 -1.25 -8.79 3.60
C LEU A 119 -1.30 -8.70 2.08
N GLU A 120 -0.20 -9.01 1.44
CA GLU A 120 -0.07 -9.12 -0.01
C GLU A 120 0.12 -10.58 -0.42
N GLY A 121 -0.57 -11.01 -1.46
CA GLY A 121 -0.47 -12.36 -1.99
C GLY A 121 -0.82 -12.44 -3.47
N ARG A 122 -0.63 -13.62 -4.04
CA ARG A 122 -0.86 -13.85 -5.48
C ARG A 122 -2.34 -13.90 -5.84
N SER A 123 -3.20 -14.27 -4.90
CA SER A 123 -4.65 -14.39 -5.07
C SER A 123 -5.36 -14.45 -3.72
N ALA A 124 -6.69 -14.45 -3.74
CA ALA A 124 -7.52 -14.63 -2.54
C ALA A 124 -7.21 -15.94 -1.77
N ALA A 125 -6.82 -16.99 -2.49
CA ALA A 125 -6.53 -18.31 -1.95
C ALA A 125 -5.04 -18.53 -1.61
N ASP A 126 -4.21 -17.50 -1.70
CA ASP A 126 -2.79 -17.61 -1.36
C ASP A 126 -2.62 -18.06 0.11
N LYS A 127 -1.88 -19.16 0.29
CA LYS A 127 -1.60 -19.76 1.60
C LYS A 127 -0.40 -19.11 2.29
N HIS A 128 0.41 -18.36 1.55
CA HIS A 128 1.64 -17.74 2.05
C HIS A 128 1.70 -16.24 1.74
N PRO A 129 0.65 -15.47 2.09
CA PRO A 129 0.69 -14.03 1.89
C PRO A 129 1.75 -13.40 2.80
N ARG A 130 2.40 -12.35 2.31
CA ARG A 130 3.44 -11.62 3.03
C ARG A 130 2.83 -10.40 3.71
N ILE A 131 3.42 -9.99 4.83
CA ILE A 131 3.05 -8.73 5.46
C ILE A 131 3.71 -7.60 4.67
N HIS A 132 2.89 -6.71 4.12
CA HIS A 132 3.34 -5.52 3.42
C HIS A 132 3.42 -4.32 4.36
N LEU A 133 2.33 -4.04 5.09
CA LEU A 133 2.25 -2.94 6.06
C LEU A 133 1.62 -3.37 7.38
N VAL A 134 1.98 -2.66 8.44
CA VAL A 134 1.49 -2.89 9.79
C VAL A 134 1.14 -1.56 10.44
N SER A 135 -0.03 -1.49 11.07
CA SER A 135 -0.45 -0.30 11.83
C SER A 135 0.32 -0.17 13.14
N ARG A 136 0.09 0.94 13.85
CA ARG A 136 0.43 1.02 15.28
C ARG A 136 -0.30 -0.06 16.06
N VAL A 137 0.32 -0.51 17.15
CA VAL A 137 -0.27 -1.46 18.08
C VAL A 137 -1.20 -0.74 19.04
N PHE A 138 -2.41 -1.24 19.19
CA PHE A 138 -3.36 -0.81 20.20
C PHE A 138 -3.33 -1.77 21.41
N ALA A 139 -3.17 -1.22 22.61
CA ALA A 139 -3.21 -1.99 23.84
C ALA A 139 -4.60 -1.86 24.50
N LEU A 140 -5.19 -3.02 24.81
CA LEU A 140 -6.42 -3.17 25.57
C LEU A 140 -6.12 -3.88 26.90
N ALA A 141 -6.42 -3.23 28.02
CA ALA A 141 -6.45 -3.90 29.32
C ALA A 141 -7.83 -4.55 29.56
N VAL A 142 -7.84 -5.85 29.85
CA VAL A 142 -9.05 -6.60 30.17
C VAL A 142 -9.12 -6.86 31.66
N LEU A 143 -10.12 -6.25 32.30
CA LEU A 143 -10.38 -6.28 33.74
C LEU A 143 -11.44 -7.30 34.14
#